data_AF-A0A4Q9MGE1-F1
#
_entry.id   AF-A0A4Q9MGE1-F1
#
_cell.length_a   1.000
_cell.length_b   1.000
_cell.length_c   1.000
_cell.angle_alpha   90.00
_cell.angle_beta   90.00
_cell.angle_gamma   90.00
#
_symmetry.space_group_name_H-M   'P 1'
#
loop_
_entity.id
_entity.type
_entity.pdbx_description
1 polymer ?
#
loop_
_entity_poly.entity_id
_entity_poly.type
_entity_poly.pdbx_seq_one_letter_code
_entity_poly.pdbx_strand_id
1 'polypeptide(L)'
;MILESSLELFCAVLVSIFYSAISYLLGRPFFGHRLSIGRLTLWTARDVHFEAALFTNTYRCSFRIPLIAWSFHLPRSVEPRWCTITLHDIFYKSSTGDVSIGRFELVLWFFPVFFRQSTQPWCNVVIDDFRVLVFKSIQTPYYIHRLREKLVSALLTGDVMRCDMARTTCRFSGVSDVPEAEPWWSKKQGTCAEERWLDRPQDEARHALGEPEDCADDEEPEEPVRDREDPAGHEEEEEDGVCEGNKPSEKAKELGLDRRYTTVPMRTSDKDEMCFSWLSRQLHIYNCDSRVYAFGSIDAQVRRSWSEDRGSFVMNAEELRWVHVPYPFEMVSPRSGLTQLFSSLFHFPLDLMRIIHSPSTSVNLLITRLDVRFDAFRIRDAEMLRQGLLLLREKAKANNIHWNDFFIDALAYALTH
;
A
#
# COMPACT_ATOMS: atom_id res chain seq x y z
N MET A 1 14.96 29.16 -7.55
CA MET A 1 15.03 28.08 -6.53
C MET A 1 14.23 26.83 -6.88
N ILE A 2 12.88 26.78 -6.85
CA ILE A 2 12.16 25.50 -7.10
C ILE A 2 12.32 24.98 -8.56
N LEU A 3 12.35 25.88 -9.55
CA LEU A 3 12.50 25.49 -10.96
C LEU A 3 13.89 24.88 -11.25
N GLU A 4 14.94 25.48 -10.70
CA GLU A 4 16.33 24.99 -10.84
C GLU A 4 16.45 23.57 -10.29
N SER A 5 15.88 23.30 -9.11
CA SER A 5 15.89 21.96 -8.51
C SER A 5 15.15 20.92 -9.35
N SER A 6 14.07 21.29 -10.04
CA SER A 6 13.32 20.36 -10.88
C SER A 6 14.07 19.98 -12.17
N LEU A 7 14.78 20.93 -12.78
CA LEU A 7 15.58 20.68 -13.97
C LEU A 7 16.84 19.88 -13.65
N GLU A 8 17.50 20.17 -12.53
CA GLU A 8 18.62 19.36 -12.03
C GLU A 8 18.22 17.92 -11.77
N LEU A 9 17.07 17.70 -11.12
CA LEU A 9 16.51 16.36 -10.90
C LEU A 9 16.25 15.66 -12.24
N PHE A 10 15.61 16.36 -13.19
CA PHE A 10 15.32 15.80 -14.51
C PHE A 10 16.59 15.42 -15.27
N CYS A 11 17.59 16.31 -15.31
CA CYS A 11 18.89 16.02 -15.89
C CYS A 11 19.57 14.83 -15.21
N ALA A 12 19.53 14.75 -13.88
CA ALA A 12 20.08 13.62 -13.13
C ALA A 12 19.38 12.30 -13.47
N VAL A 13 18.05 12.32 -13.62
CA VAL A 13 17.27 11.15 -14.05
C VAL A 13 17.65 10.73 -15.47
N LEU A 14 17.73 11.68 -16.42
CA LEU A 14 18.13 11.38 -17.80
C LEU A 14 19.55 10.80 -17.88
N VAL A 15 20.50 11.38 -17.14
CA VAL A 15 21.88 10.88 -17.06
C VAL A 15 21.90 9.47 -16.46
N SER A 16 21.10 9.21 -15.42
CA SER A 16 20.98 7.87 -14.83
C SER A 16 20.38 6.86 -15.81
N ILE A 17 19.35 7.23 -16.57
CA ILE A 17 18.78 6.40 -17.63
C ILE A 17 19.83 6.09 -18.70
N PHE A 18 20.59 7.11 -19.12
CA PHE A 18 21.66 6.95 -20.11
C PHE A 18 22.76 5.98 -19.63
N TYR A 19 23.23 6.12 -18.39
CA TYR A 19 24.21 5.19 -17.81
C TYR A 19 23.66 3.77 -17.67
N SER A 20 22.39 3.63 -17.32
CA SER A 20 21.71 2.34 -17.24
C SER A 20 21.61 1.67 -18.61
N ALA A 21 21.27 2.44 -19.65
CA ALA A 21 21.21 1.95 -21.03
C ALA A 21 22.59 1.52 -21.55
N ILE A 22 23.64 2.32 -21.29
CA ILE A 22 25.02 1.93 -21.62
C ILE A 22 25.41 0.66 -20.87
N SER A 23 25.11 0.56 -19.58
CA SER A 23 25.42 -0.63 -18.78
C SER A 23 24.73 -1.89 -19.35
N TYR A 24 23.48 -1.76 -19.78
CA TYR A 24 22.74 -2.83 -20.44
C TYR A 24 23.40 -3.25 -21.77
N LEU A 25 23.77 -2.30 -22.62
CA LEU A 25 24.43 -2.57 -23.91
C LEU A 25 25.81 -3.22 -23.75
N LEU A 26 26.59 -2.80 -22.74
CA LEU A 26 27.93 -3.32 -22.49
C LEU A 26 27.94 -4.63 -21.67
N GLY A 27 26.82 -5.00 -21.03
CA GLY A 27 26.75 -6.12 -20.10
C GLY A 27 27.65 -5.98 -18.87
N ARG A 28 28.08 -4.75 -18.54
CA ARG A 28 29.03 -4.44 -17.46
C ARG A 28 28.54 -3.23 -16.65
N PRO A 29 28.90 -3.12 -15.36
CA PRO A 29 28.53 -1.95 -14.57
C PRO A 29 29.21 -0.69 -15.13
N PHE A 30 28.44 0.39 -15.29
CA PHE A 30 28.92 1.69 -15.81
C PHE A 30 28.60 2.79 -14.79
N PHE A 31 29.62 3.50 -14.30
CA PHE A 31 29.50 4.51 -13.22
C PHE A 31 28.67 4.04 -12.01
N GLY A 32 28.84 2.79 -11.60
CA GLY A 32 28.13 2.22 -10.45
C GLY A 32 26.67 1.83 -10.72
N HIS A 33 26.19 1.97 -11.95
CA HIS A 33 24.90 1.46 -12.40
C HIS A 33 25.06 0.12 -13.11
N ARG A 34 24.19 -0.84 -12.80
CA ARG A 34 24.09 -2.13 -13.47
C ARG A 34 22.63 -2.43 -13.79
N LEU A 35 22.28 -2.39 -15.07
CA LEU A 35 20.96 -2.80 -15.55
C LEU A 35 21.07 -4.14 -16.28
N SER A 36 20.28 -5.11 -15.85
CA SER A 36 20.15 -6.42 -16.49
C SER A 36 18.68 -6.67 -16.79
N ILE A 37 18.36 -7.00 -18.03
CA ILE A 37 17.03 -7.40 -18.46
C ILE A 37 17.18 -8.79 -19.05
N GLY A 38 16.53 -9.79 -18.46
CA GLY A 38 16.66 -11.18 -18.88
C GLY A 38 16.04 -11.43 -20.25
N ARG A 39 14.79 -11.00 -20.45
CA ARG A 39 14.10 -11.10 -21.74
C ARG A 39 13.33 -9.81 -22.03
N LEU A 40 13.59 -9.21 -23.19
CA LEU A 40 12.86 -8.05 -23.67
C LEU A 40 12.06 -8.44 -24.92
N THR A 41 10.76 -8.20 -24.88
CA THR A 41 9.84 -8.33 -26.01
C THR A 41 9.22 -6.97 -26.31
N LEU A 42 8.49 -6.85 -27.42
CA LEU A 42 7.84 -5.59 -27.80
C LEU A 42 6.84 -5.08 -26.74
N TRP A 43 6.27 -5.96 -25.93
CA TRP A 43 5.18 -5.66 -24.99
C TRP A 43 5.52 -5.93 -23.53
N THR A 44 6.60 -6.68 -23.28
CA THR A 44 6.97 -7.10 -21.92
C THR A 44 8.49 -7.12 -21.73
N ALA A 45 8.94 -6.78 -20.53
CA ALA A 45 10.30 -7.01 -20.06
C ALA A 45 10.26 -7.95 -18.84
N ARG A 46 11.06 -9.02 -18.88
CA ARG A 46 11.16 -10.01 -17.79
C ARG A 46 12.52 -9.95 -17.12
N ASP A 47 12.52 -10.27 -15.82
CA ASP A 47 13.70 -10.34 -14.97
C ASP A 47 14.51 -9.04 -15.02
N VAL A 48 13.83 -7.91 -14.85
CA VAL A 48 14.48 -6.60 -14.80
C VAL A 48 15.14 -6.45 -13.45
N HIS A 49 16.46 -6.30 -13.45
CA HIS A 49 17.26 -6.10 -12.28
C HIS A 49 18.15 -4.87 -12.47
N PHE A 50 18.03 -3.91 -11.56
CA PHE A 50 18.79 -2.68 -11.57
C PHE A 50 19.49 -2.51 -10.23
N GLU A 51 20.81 -2.36 -10.25
CA GLU A 51 21.61 -2.01 -9.09
C GLU A 51 22.26 -0.65 -9.35
N ALA A 52 22.25 0.22 -8.35
CA ALA A 52 22.97 1.48 -8.40
C ALA A 52 23.71 1.75 -7.10
N ALA A 53 24.92 2.28 -7.22
CA ALA A 53 25.70 2.82 -6.13
C ALA A 53 25.88 4.33 -6.33
N LEU A 54 25.14 5.12 -5.55
CA LEU A 54 25.18 6.59 -5.57
C LEU A 54 26.15 7.12 -4.52
N PHE A 55 26.66 8.33 -4.73
CA PHE A 55 27.55 9.09 -3.83
C PHE A 55 28.69 8.25 -3.24
N THR A 56 29.73 7.99 -4.04
CA THR A 56 30.94 7.26 -3.59
C THR A 56 30.63 5.94 -2.86
N ASN A 57 29.66 5.17 -3.38
CA ASN A 57 29.20 3.87 -2.84
C ASN A 57 28.53 3.93 -1.45
N THR A 58 28.23 5.11 -0.91
CA THR A 58 27.56 5.24 0.40
C THR A 58 26.10 4.82 0.34
N TYR A 59 25.43 5.02 -0.80
CA TYR A 59 24.04 4.61 -1.02
C TYR A 59 23.99 3.53 -2.08
N ARG A 60 23.67 2.31 -1.66
CA ARG A 60 23.38 1.21 -2.57
C ARG A 60 21.88 1.00 -2.62
N CYS A 61 21.34 0.91 -3.82
CA CYS A 61 19.98 0.47 -4.05
C CYS A 61 19.95 -0.65 -5.09
N SER A 62 19.06 -1.61 -4.87
CA SER A 62 18.75 -2.67 -5.80
C SER A 62 17.26 -2.69 -6.06
N PHE A 63 16.88 -2.80 -7.31
CA PHE A 63 15.53 -2.78 -7.79
C PHE A 63 15.31 -4.00 -8.67
N ARG A 64 14.30 -4.80 -8.34
CA ARG A 64 13.97 -6.03 -9.05
C ARG A 64 12.50 -6.00 -9.43
N ILE A 65 12.23 -6.22 -10.71
CA ILE A 65 10.89 -6.45 -11.24
C ILE A 65 10.92 -7.72 -12.11
N PRO A 66 10.25 -8.81 -11.69
CA PRO A 66 10.12 -10.02 -12.48
C PRO A 66 9.41 -9.79 -13.83
N LEU A 67 8.36 -8.98 -13.86
CA LEU A 67 7.59 -8.71 -15.07
C LEU A 67 7.12 -7.26 -15.15
N ILE A 68 7.48 -6.61 -16.24
CA ILE A 68 6.93 -5.35 -16.72
C ILE A 68 6.14 -5.67 -17.99
N ALA A 69 4.87 -5.31 -18.05
CA ALA A 69 4.07 -5.41 -19.27
C ALA A 69 3.44 -4.05 -19.57
N TRP A 70 3.46 -3.64 -20.84
CA TRP A 70 2.79 -2.44 -21.30
C TRP A 70 1.87 -2.78 -22.47
N SER A 71 0.68 -2.18 -22.47
CA SER A 71 -0.34 -2.34 -23.51
C SER A 71 -0.70 -0.98 -24.08
N PHE A 72 -0.53 -0.82 -25.39
CA PHE A 72 -0.96 0.39 -26.09
C PHE A 72 -2.38 0.22 -26.61
N HIS A 73 -3.20 1.23 -26.40
CA HIS A 73 -4.61 1.25 -26.81
C HIS A 73 -4.83 2.44 -27.74
N LEU A 74 -5.68 2.26 -28.75
CA LEU A 74 -6.17 3.39 -29.52
C LEU A 74 -7.24 4.11 -28.69
N PRO A 75 -7.06 5.38 -28.31
CA PRO A 75 -7.99 6.06 -27.42
C PRO A 75 -9.37 6.17 -28.08
N ARG A 76 -10.41 5.75 -27.37
CA ARG A 76 -11.82 5.83 -27.82
C ARG A 76 -12.55 6.87 -26.97
N SER A 77 -13.63 7.44 -27.51
CA SER A 77 -14.46 8.39 -26.73
C SER A 77 -15.05 7.80 -25.46
N VAL A 78 -15.20 6.47 -25.39
CA VAL A 78 -15.73 5.75 -24.22
C VAL A 78 -14.61 5.33 -23.25
N GLU A 79 -13.37 5.25 -23.74
CA GLU A 79 -12.21 4.83 -22.95
C GLU A 79 -10.94 5.48 -23.52
N PRO A 80 -10.63 6.74 -23.15
CA PRO A 80 -9.51 7.49 -23.70
C PRO A 80 -8.14 7.10 -23.13
N ARG A 81 -8.00 5.88 -22.59
CA ARG A 81 -6.68 5.35 -22.22
C ARG A 81 -5.89 5.05 -23.48
N TRP A 82 -4.59 5.35 -23.46
CA TRP A 82 -3.69 5.02 -24.56
C TRP A 82 -2.56 4.07 -24.17
N CYS A 83 -2.26 3.99 -22.88
CA CYS A 83 -1.22 3.11 -22.38
C CYS A 83 -1.59 2.59 -20.99
N THR A 84 -1.46 1.28 -20.81
CA THR A 84 -1.57 0.62 -19.51
C THR A 84 -0.23 -0.03 -19.22
N ILE A 85 0.40 0.33 -18.11
CA ILE A 85 1.66 -0.25 -17.65
C ILE A 85 1.37 -1.06 -16.39
N THR A 86 1.72 -2.33 -16.40
CA THR A 86 1.54 -3.26 -15.29
C THR A 86 2.89 -3.81 -14.86
N LEU A 87 3.18 -3.75 -13.57
CA LEU A 87 4.38 -4.29 -12.96
C LEU A 87 3.95 -5.29 -11.89
N HIS A 88 4.63 -6.42 -11.82
CA HIS A 88 4.38 -7.46 -10.81
C HIS A 88 5.58 -7.60 -9.89
N ASP A 89 5.32 -7.81 -8.60
CA ASP A 89 6.29 -8.15 -7.56
C ASP A 89 7.53 -7.24 -7.58
N ILE A 90 7.29 -5.93 -7.47
CA ILE A 90 8.37 -4.93 -7.40
C ILE A 90 9.04 -5.06 -6.05
N PHE A 91 10.36 -5.23 -6.05
CA PHE A 91 11.18 -5.16 -4.86
C PHE A 91 12.24 -4.08 -5.01
N TYR A 92 12.22 -3.11 -4.11
CA TYR A 92 13.23 -2.09 -3.98
C TYR A 92 13.90 -2.25 -2.62
N LYS A 93 15.21 -2.46 -2.61
CA LYS A 93 16.02 -2.46 -1.39
C LYS A 93 16.98 -1.30 -1.44
N SER A 94 17.17 -0.63 -0.31
CA SER A 94 18.12 0.46 -0.18
C SER A 94 18.74 0.44 1.20
N SER A 95 19.83 1.19 1.37
CA SER A 95 20.43 1.38 2.69
C SER A 95 19.51 2.09 3.70
N THR A 96 18.44 2.74 3.25
CA THR A 96 17.51 3.49 4.10
C THR A 96 16.20 2.74 4.40
N GLY A 97 15.87 1.75 3.58
CA GLY A 97 14.66 0.95 3.74
C GLY A 97 14.37 0.04 2.55
N ASP A 98 13.41 -0.84 2.75
CA ASP A 98 12.91 -1.78 1.76
C ASP A 98 11.47 -1.44 1.39
N VAL A 99 11.14 -1.59 0.12
CA VAL A 99 9.81 -1.37 -0.42
C VAL A 99 9.45 -2.57 -1.29
N SER A 100 8.26 -3.13 -1.07
CA SER A 100 7.71 -4.18 -1.91
C SER A 100 6.31 -3.80 -2.38
N ILE A 101 5.99 -4.08 -3.63
CA ILE A 101 4.65 -3.88 -4.21
C ILE A 101 4.29 -5.17 -4.93
N GLY A 102 3.13 -5.76 -4.61
CA GLY A 102 2.66 -6.99 -5.26
C GLY A 102 2.24 -6.75 -6.71
N ARG A 103 1.41 -5.73 -6.95
CA ARG A 103 1.01 -5.32 -8.29
C ARG A 103 0.96 -3.80 -8.38
N PHE A 104 1.46 -3.26 -9.48
CA PHE A 104 1.37 -1.84 -9.80
C PHE A 104 0.76 -1.71 -11.18
N GLU A 105 -0.33 -0.97 -11.30
CA GLU A 105 -0.99 -0.68 -12.56
C GLU A 105 -1.11 0.83 -12.75
N LEU A 106 -0.53 1.31 -13.84
CA LEU A 106 -0.56 2.71 -14.26
C LEU A 106 -1.34 2.80 -15.57
N VAL A 107 -2.50 3.43 -15.51
CA VAL A 107 -3.33 3.74 -16.68
C VAL A 107 -3.10 5.19 -17.06
N LEU A 108 -2.58 5.42 -18.26
CA LEU A 108 -2.33 6.73 -18.83
C LEU A 108 -3.49 7.13 -19.76
N TRP A 109 -4.04 8.31 -19.51
CA TRP A 109 -5.15 8.87 -20.27
C TRP A 109 -4.63 9.82 -21.35
N PHE A 110 -5.22 9.75 -22.54
CA PHE A 110 -4.82 10.56 -23.69
C PHE A 110 -5.67 11.83 -23.69
N PHE A 111 -5.04 12.98 -23.43
CA PHE A 111 -5.71 14.28 -23.43
C PHE A 111 -7.10 14.23 -22.78
N PRO A 112 -7.20 14.11 -21.44
CA PRO A 112 -8.49 14.03 -20.74
C PRO A 112 -9.47 15.14 -21.16
N VAL A 113 -8.93 16.34 -21.42
CA VAL A 113 -9.66 17.52 -21.91
C VAL A 113 -10.31 17.30 -23.29
N PHE A 114 -9.67 16.54 -24.18
CA PHE A 114 -10.18 16.28 -25.53
C PHE A 114 -11.34 15.27 -25.54
N PHE A 115 -11.30 14.24 -24.69
CA PHE A 115 -12.34 13.21 -24.70
C PHE A 115 -13.50 13.46 -23.74
N ARG A 116 -13.44 14.51 -22.90
CA ARG A 116 -14.55 14.97 -22.04
C ARG A 116 -15.12 13.91 -21.10
N GLN A 117 -14.44 12.78 -20.93
CA GLN A 117 -14.78 11.81 -19.92
C GLN A 117 -14.24 12.28 -18.57
N SER A 118 -14.99 13.22 -18.00
CA SER A 118 -14.83 13.72 -16.65
C SER A 118 -13.44 14.30 -16.36
N THR A 119 -13.33 14.94 -15.21
CA THR A 119 -12.12 15.48 -14.61
C THR A 119 -11.16 14.40 -14.15
N GLN A 120 -10.98 13.39 -15.00
CA GLN A 120 -10.08 12.30 -14.73
C GLN A 120 -8.65 12.84 -14.75
N PRO A 121 -7.84 12.39 -13.79
CA PRO A 121 -6.42 12.70 -13.78
C PRO A 121 -5.75 12.22 -15.07
N TRP A 122 -4.57 12.75 -15.34
CA TRP A 122 -3.73 12.29 -16.45
C TRP A 122 -3.32 10.83 -16.32
N CYS A 123 -3.27 10.33 -15.08
CA CYS A 123 -3.07 8.92 -14.82
C CYS A 123 -3.85 8.42 -13.60
N ASN A 124 -4.27 7.17 -13.68
CA ASN A 124 -4.72 6.40 -12.54
C ASN A 124 -3.64 5.41 -12.16
N VAL A 125 -3.30 5.38 -10.88
CA VAL A 125 -2.33 4.45 -10.31
C VAL A 125 -3.08 3.55 -9.34
N VAL A 126 -3.01 2.24 -9.57
CA VAL A 126 -3.50 1.21 -8.66
C VAL A 126 -2.28 0.45 -8.13
N ILE A 127 -2.18 0.34 -6.81
CA ILE A 127 -1.09 -0.34 -6.12
C ILE A 127 -1.70 -1.39 -5.19
N ASP A 128 -1.30 -2.64 -5.39
CA ASP A 128 -1.69 -3.76 -4.54
C ASP A 128 -0.52 -4.21 -3.67
N ASP A 129 -0.84 -4.56 -2.42
CA ASP A 129 0.12 -5.02 -1.41
C ASP A 129 1.36 -4.12 -1.29
N PHE A 130 1.14 -2.82 -1.09
CA PHE A 130 2.22 -1.86 -0.92
C PHE A 130 2.80 -1.95 0.49
N ARG A 131 4.02 -2.44 0.62
CA ARG A 131 4.71 -2.55 1.92
C ARG A 131 5.98 -1.72 1.93
N VAL A 132 6.17 -0.99 3.01
CA VAL A 132 7.30 -0.08 3.21
C VAL A 132 7.91 -0.35 4.57
N LEU A 133 9.18 -0.72 4.58
CA LEU A 133 9.99 -0.90 5.77
C LEU A 133 11.07 0.19 5.80
N VAL A 134 10.98 1.09 6.77
CA VAL A 134 11.96 2.16 6.99
C VAL A 134 12.82 1.81 8.20
N PHE A 135 14.13 1.68 8.02
CA PHE A 135 15.01 1.28 9.11
C PHE A 135 15.18 2.39 10.15
N LYS A 136 15.30 3.65 9.71
CA LYS A 136 15.49 4.81 10.59
C LYS A 136 14.61 5.96 10.13
N SER A 137 13.89 6.60 11.05
CA SER A 137 13.02 7.75 10.75
C SER A 137 13.75 8.91 10.05
N ILE A 138 15.00 9.18 10.42
CA ILE A 138 15.83 10.25 9.81
C ILE A 138 16.21 9.95 8.35
N GLN A 139 16.15 8.69 7.93
CA GLN A 139 16.51 8.23 6.58
C GLN A 139 15.27 7.96 5.73
N THR A 140 14.11 8.47 6.13
CA THR A 140 12.87 8.29 5.35
C THR A 140 13.07 8.77 3.91
N PRO A 141 12.83 7.92 2.89
CA PRO A 141 12.92 8.32 1.49
C PRO A 141 12.11 9.57 1.19
N TYR A 142 12.65 10.46 0.37
CA TYR A 142 12.05 11.78 0.09
C TYR A 142 10.57 11.71 -0.34
N TYR A 143 10.19 10.73 -1.15
CA TYR A 143 8.81 10.58 -1.59
C TYR A 143 7.86 10.17 -0.46
N ILE A 144 8.28 9.28 0.45
CA ILE A 144 7.50 8.93 1.67
C ILE A 144 7.38 10.17 2.56
N HIS A 145 8.45 10.95 2.68
CA HIS A 145 8.43 12.20 3.42
C HIS A 145 7.38 13.18 2.87
N ARG A 146 7.35 13.38 1.54
CA ARG A 146 6.35 14.23 0.87
C ARG A 146 4.93 13.70 0.99
N LEU A 147 4.74 12.38 0.85
CA LEU A 147 3.44 11.72 1.00
C LEU A 147 2.91 11.96 2.42
N ARG A 148 3.77 11.79 3.42
CA ARG A 148 3.48 12.06 4.83
C ARG A 148 3.15 13.53 5.08
N GLU A 149 3.94 14.47 4.59
CA GLU A 149 3.65 15.92 4.69
C GLU A 149 2.28 16.27 4.09
N LYS A 150 1.96 15.71 2.92
CA LYS A 150 0.66 15.94 2.26
C LYS A 150 -0.51 15.34 3.02
N LEU A 151 -0.37 14.12 3.53
CA LEU A 151 -1.39 13.46 4.34
C LEU A 151 -1.61 14.21 5.65
N VAL A 152 -0.53 14.64 6.31
CA VAL A 152 -0.63 15.41 7.55
C VAL A 152 -1.19 16.79 7.29
N SER A 153 -0.77 17.48 6.23
CA SER A 153 -1.42 18.72 5.79
C SER A 153 -2.91 18.48 5.56
N ALA A 154 -3.31 17.43 4.84
CA ALA A 154 -4.72 17.14 4.58
C ALA A 154 -5.51 16.85 5.86
N LEU A 155 -4.96 16.11 6.82
CA LEU A 155 -5.56 15.89 8.13
C LEU A 155 -5.73 17.21 8.90
N LEU A 156 -4.75 18.11 8.79
CA LEU A 156 -4.70 19.34 9.58
C LEU A 156 -5.52 20.46 8.97
N THR A 157 -5.51 20.63 7.65
CA THR A 157 -6.23 21.71 6.96
C THR A 157 -7.55 21.24 6.39
N GLY A 158 -7.67 19.98 6.00
CA GLY A 158 -8.87 19.43 5.40
C GLY A 158 -10.05 19.29 6.36
N ASP A 159 -11.21 19.10 5.74
CA ASP A 159 -12.49 18.86 6.39
C ASP A 159 -12.75 17.37 6.44
N VAL A 160 -13.03 16.84 7.63
CA VAL A 160 -13.40 15.42 7.79
C VAL A 160 -14.86 15.27 7.35
N MET A 161 -15.07 14.66 6.19
CA MET A 161 -16.40 14.47 5.59
C MET A 161 -17.12 13.26 6.19
N ARG A 162 -16.36 12.22 6.57
CA ARG A 162 -16.88 10.97 7.13
C ARG A 162 -15.84 10.29 8.00
N CYS A 163 -16.28 9.73 9.12
CA CYS A 163 -15.49 8.85 9.97
C CYS A 163 -16.48 7.99 10.78
N ASP A 164 -16.67 6.73 10.39
CA ASP A 164 -17.75 5.90 10.96
C ASP A 164 -17.37 5.35 12.35
N MET A 165 -16.09 5.04 12.53
CA MET A 165 -15.56 4.55 13.80
C MET A 165 -14.15 5.09 13.94
N ALA A 166 -13.88 5.79 15.04
CA ALA A 166 -12.55 6.19 15.46
C ALA A 166 -12.32 5.70 16.89
N ARG A 167 -11.24 4.95 17.12
CA ARG A 167 -10.85 4.47 18.44
C ARG A 167 -9.38 4.78 18.65
N THR A 168 -9.10 5.48 19.73
CA THR A 168 -7.76 5.60 20.30
C THR A 168 -7.64 4.68 21.49
N THR A 169 -6.49 4.04 21.63
CA THR A 169 -6.14 3.33 22.87
C THR A 169 -4.70 3.67 23.25
N CYS A 170 -4.50 3.97 24.52
CA CYS A 170 -3.18 4.16 25.09
C CYS A 170 -2.98 3.08 26.16
N ARG A 171 -1.93 2.28 26.00
CA ARG A 171 -1.56 1.21 26.94
C ARG A 171 -0.17 1.49 27.50
N PHE A 172 -0.01 1.29 28.79
CA PHE A 172 1.24 1.38 29.52
C PHE A 172 1.55 -0.01 30.08
N SER A 173 2.69 -0.57 29.69
CA SER A 173 3.16 -1.87 30.21
C SER A 173 3.18 -1.85 31.73
N GLY A 174 2.73 -2.94 32.36
CA GLY A 174 2.70 -3.09 33.82
C GLY A 174 1.57 -2.36 34.55
N VAL A 175 0.87 -1.41 33.90
CA VAL A 175 -0.31 -0.73 34.49
C VAL A 175 -1.59 -1.22 33.81
N SER A 176 -1.60 -1.27 32.47
CA SER A 176 -2.80 -1.60 31.69
C SER A 176 -2.89 -3.05 31.22
N ASP A 177 -2.01 -3.95 31.72
CA ASP A 177 -1.98 -5.37 31.31
C ASP A 177 -3.12 -6.21 31.89
N VAL A 178 -4.15 -5.58 32.47
CA VAL A 178 -5.40 -6.28 32.76
C VAL A 178 -5.94 -6.77 31.42
N PRO A 179 -6.08 -8.09 31.19
CA PRO A 179 -6.57 -8.61 29.92
C PRO A 179 -7.89 -7.92 29.64
N GLU A 180 -7.95 -7.11 28.56
CA GLU A 180 -9.17 -6.44 28.13
C GLU A 180 -10.24 -7.52 28.06
N ALA A 181 -11.17 -7.52 29.03
CA ALA A 181 -12.33 -8.36 28.96
C ALA A 181 -12.95 -8.11 27.60
N GLU A 182 -13.13 -9.17 26.81
CA GLU A 182 -13.68 -9.06 25.46
C GLU A 182 -14.82 -8.04 25.47
N PRO A 183 -14.74 -6.97 24.66
CA PRO A 183 -15.70 -5.88 24.74
C PRO A 183 -17.11 -6.45 24.62
N TRP A 184 -18.06 -5.91 25.39
CA TRP A 184 -19.40 -6.50 25.49
C TRP A 184 -20.13 -6.60 24.14
N TRP A 185 -19.74 -5.81 23.13
CA TRP A 185 -20.23 -5.94 21.76
C TRP A 185 -19.57 -7.06 20.93
N SER A 186 -18.40 -7.58 21.33
CA SER A 186 -17.77 -8.76 20.70
C SER A 186 -18.25 -10.08 21.29
N LYS A 187 -18.88 -10.06 22.47
CA LYS A 187 -19.69 -11.17 22.95
C LYS A 187 -20.90 -11.27 22.05
N LYS A 188 -20.75 -12.10 21.01
CA LYS A 188 -21.78 -12.66 20.14
C LYS A 188 -23.17 -12.06 20.39
N GLN A 189 -23.67 -11.23 19.47
CA GLN A 189 -25.07 -11.33 19.09
C GLN A 189 -25.31 -12.83 18.83
N GLY A 190 -25.85 -13.51 19.83
CA GLY A 190 -26.18 -14.92 19.73
C GLY A 190 -27.17 -15.08 18.59
N THR A 191 -26.76 -15.78 17.53
CA THR A 191 -27.39 -17.00 17.01
C THR A 191 -28.91 -17.16 17.14
N CYS A 192 -29.68 -16.09 17.09
CA CYS A 192 -31.14 -16.10 17.14
C CYS A 192 -31.66 -15.04 16.16
N ALA A 193 -31.83 -15.44 14.89
CA ALA A 193 -32.80 -14.89 13.92
C ALA A 193 -32.30 -14.59 12.49
N GLU A 194 -31.22 -15.19 11.97
CA GLU A 194 -30.83 -14.92 10.57
C GLU A 194 -30.32 -16.14 9.77
N GLU A 195 -30.94 -17.31 9.97
CA GLU A 195 -30.77 -18.49 9.09
C GLU A 195 -32.00 -18.78 8.21
N ARG A 196 -32.89 -17.80 7.98
CA ARG A 196 -34.15 -18.03 7.25
C ARG A 196 -34.16 -17.65 5.76
N TRP A 197 -33.04 -17.21 5.18
CA TRP A 197 -33.05 -16.65 3.81
C TRP A 197 -32.28 -17.44 2.76
N LEU A 198 -31.81 -18.66 3.04
CA LEU A 198 -31.06 -19.46 2.06
C LEU A 198 -31.65 -20.83 1.68
N ASP A 199 -32.88 -21.15 2.09
CA ASP A 199 -33.63 -22.27 1.51
C ASP A 199 -34.57 -21.78 0.40
N ARG A 200 -34.01 -21.59 -0.81
CA ARG A 200 -34.78 -21.71 -2.05
C ARG A 200 -34.49 -23.09 -2.65
N PRO A 201 -35.49 -23.96 -2.84
CA PRO A 201 -35.27 -25.23 -3.52
C PRO A 201 -34.98 -24.97 -5.00
N GLN A 202 -33.84 -25.50 -5.45
CA GLN A 202 -33.43 -25.48 -6.84
C GLN A 202 -33.79 -26.83 -7.47
N ASP A 203 -35.08 -27.00 -7.76
CA ASP A 203 -35.58 -28.04 -8.65
C ASP A 203 -35.90 -27.42 -10.02
N GLU A 204 -35.67 -28.23 -11.06
CA GLU A 204 -36.00 -28.00 -12.48
C GLU A 204 -34.96 -27.27 -13.35
N ALA A 205 -34.02 -28.06 -13.89
CA ALA A 205 -33.74 -28.07 -15.33
C ALA A 205 -32.90 -29.32 -15.72
N ARG A 206 -33.60 -30.41 -16.06
CA ARG A 206 -33.03 -31.52 -16.83
C ARG A 206 -33.19 -31.24 -18.33
N HIS A 207 -32.26 -31.83 -19.10
CA HIS A 207 -32.30 -32.17 -20.54
C HIS A 207 -31.69 -31.18 -21.55
N ALA A 208 -30.47 -31.50 -22.00
CA ALA A 208 -30.17 -31.97 -23.37
C ALA A 208 -28.70 -32.46 -23.40
N LEU A 209 -28.44 -33.77 -23.25
CA LEU A 209 -28.15 -34.73 -24.34
C LEU A 209 -26.94 -34.36 -25.20
N GLY A 210 -25.86 -35.15 -25.07
CA GLY A 210 -24.77 -35.22 -26.02
C GLY A 210 -23.46 -35.79 -25.46
N GLU A 211 -23.44 -37.04 -24.99
CA GLU A 211 -22.23 -37.89 -25.08
C GLU A 211 -22.27 -38.62 -26.44
N PRO A 212 -21.11 -38.97 -27.02
CA PRO A 212 -20.54 -40.28 -26.70
C PRO A 212 -18.99 -40.36 -26.60
N GLU A 213 -18.59 -41.26 -25.70
CA GLU A 213 -17.57 -42.33 -25.84
C GLU A 213 -16.07 -42.02 -25.95
N ASP A 214 -15.37 -42.53 -24.93
CA ASP A 214 -14.19 -43.42 -24.94
C ASP A 214 -12.99 -43.12 -25.85
N CYS A 215 -11.80 -43.08 -25.24
CA CYS A 215 -10.76 -44.09 -25.48
C CYS A 215 -9.57 -43.93 -24.51
N ALA A 216 -9.28 -45.03 -23.82
CA ALA A 216 -7.97 -45.63 -23.55
C ALA A 216 -6.93 -44.88 -22.69
N ASP A 217 -6.68 -45.47 -21.52
CA ASP A 217 -5.39 -46.03 -21.04
C ASP A 217 -4.12 -45.53 -21.75
N ASP A 218 -3.17 -45.04 -20.95
CA ASP A 218 -1.76 -45.38 -21.16
C ASP A 218 -1.00 -45.32 -19.82
N GLU A 219 -0.48 -46.49 -19.47
CA GLU A 219 0.41 -46.79 -18.36
C GLU A 219 1.82 -46.21 -18.59
N GLU A 220 2.60 -46.20 -17.51
CA GLU A 220 3.97 -45.68 -17.34
C GLU A 220 5.03 -46.26 -18.32
N PRO A 221 6.27 -45.75 -18.31
CA PRO A 221 7.25 -46.44 -17.45
C PRO A 221 8.32 -45.56 -16.78
N GLU A 222 8.71 -46.02 -15.60
CA GLU A 222 9.98 -45.74 -14.92
C GLU A 222 11.19 -46.37 -15.65
N GLU A 223 12.36 -45.73 -15.57
CA GLU A 223 13.70 -46.33 -15.71
C GLU A 223 14.78 -45.37 -15.13
N PRO A 224 16.05 -45.77 -14.89
CA PRO A 224 16.47 -46.84 -13.99
C PRO A 224 17.68 -46.44 -13.09
N VAL A 225 17.94 -47.35 -12.15
CA VAL A 225 19.07 -47.49 -11.22
C VAL A 225 20.46 -47.28 -11.84
N ARG A 226 21.36 -46.59 -11.13
CA ARG A 226 22.81 -46.83 -11.17
C ARG A 226 23.50 -46.62 -9.82
N ASP A 227 24.28 -47.62 -9.47
CA ASP A 227 25.01 -47.86 -8.23
C ASP A 227 26.23 -46.94 -8.03
N ARG A 228 26.53 -46.61 -6.76
CA ARG A 228 27.92 -46.49 -6.28
C ARG A 228 28.03 -46.52 -4.75
N GLU A 229 28.42 -47.70 -4.28
CA GLU A 229 29.33 -48.06 -3.18
C GLU A 229 29.56 -47.05 -2.01
N ASP A 230 29.11 -47.51 -0.84
CA ASP A 230 29.58 -47.35 0.56
C ASP A 230 31.11 -47.27 0.76
N PRO A 231 31.67 -46.84 1.94
CA PRO A 231 31.12 -47.11 3.28
C PRO A 231 31.31 -46.06 4.40
N ALA A 232 30.48 -46.16 5.45
CA ALA A 232 30.89 -46.54 6.82
C ALA A 232 29.99 -45.91 7.91
N GLY A 233 29.13 -46.76 8.49
CA GLY A 233 28.94 -46.93 9.94
C GLY A 233 28.43 -45.76 10.77
N HIS A 234 27.16 -45.84 11.18
CA HIS A 234 26.79 -45.83 12.61
C HIS A 234 25.35 -46.32 12.79
N GLU A 235 25.22 -47.45 13.48
CA GLU A 235 23.99 -48.04 13.98
C GLU A 235 23.53 -47.24 15.21
N GLU A 236 22.30 -46.72 15.25
CA GLU A 236 21.52 -46.52 16.49
C GLU A 236 20.01 -46.65 16.19
N GLU A 237 19.49 -47.82 16.58
CA GLU A 237 18.22 -48.14 17.27
C GLU A 237 16.87 -47.55 16.83
N GLU A 238 15.97 -48.50 16.54
CA GLU A 238 14.53 -48.42 16.30
C GLU A 238 13.73 -48.01 17.56
N GLU A 239 12.78 -47.09 17.41
CA GLU A 239 11.59 -47.04 18.26
C GLU A 239 10.33 -46.87 17.38
N ASP A 240 9.51 -47.91 17.37
CA ASP A 240 8.22 -48.01 16.70
C ASP A 240 7.17 -47.07 17.33
N GLY A 241 6.66 -46.13 16.54
CA GLY A 241 5.57 -45.21 16.90
C GLY A 241 4.36 -45.36 15.98
N VAL A 242 3.32 -46.01 16.51
CA VAL A 242 2.00 -46.27 15.91
C VAL A 242 1.35 -45.04 15.25
N CYS A 243 1.03 -45.14 13.96
CA CYS A 243 0.25 -44.14 13.22
C CYS A 243 -1.26 -44.35 13.41
N GLU A 244 -1.89 -43.65 14.36
CA GLU A 244 -3.34 -43.50 14.43
C GLU A 244 -3.85 -42.47 13.40
N GLY A 245 -4.92 -42.84 12.70
CA GLY A 245 -5.48 -42.14 11.54
C GLY A 245 -6.00 -40.73 11.83
N ASN A 246 -5.53 -39.77 11.05
CA ASN A 246 -6.08 -38.42 11.02
C ASN A 246 -7.38 -38.38 10.22
N LYS A 247 -8.50 -38.22 10.94
CA LYS A 247 -9.77 -37.74 10.38
C LYS A 247 -9.56 -36.31 9.83
N PRO A 248 -10.11 -35.95 8.66
CA PRO A 248 -10.01 -34.59 8.14
C PRO A 248 -10.77 -33.64 9.07
N SER A 249 -10.02 -32.80 9.79
CA SER A 249 -10.59 -31.87 10.76
C SER A 249 -11.39 -30.77 10.08
N GLU A 250 -12.57 -30.46 10.61
CA GLU A 250 -13.46 -29.33 10.31
C GLU A 250 -12.83 -27.93 10.47
N LYS A 251 -11.52 -27.81 10.72
CA LYS A 251 -10.81 -26.53 10.89
C LYS A 251 -10.63 -25.72 9.60
N ALA A 252 -11.01 -26.25 8.44
CA ALA A 252 -10.86 -25.52 7.17
C ALA A 252 -11.99 -24.52 6.88
N LYS A 253 -13.11 -24.55 7.63
CA LYS A 253 -14.25 -23.62 7.42
C LYS A 253 -14.25 -22.37 8.31
N GLU A 254 -13.29 -22.23 9.23
CA GLU A 254 -13.10 -21.02 10.06
C GLU A 254 -12.15 -19.97 9.44
N LEU A 255 -11.65 -20.21 8.22
CA LEU A 255 -10.76 -19.29 7.50
C LEU A 255 -11.46 -18.06 6.89
N GLY A 256 -12.78 -17.94 7.03
CA GLY A 256 -13.57 -16.78 6.60
C GLY A 256 -13.96 -15.81 7.71
N LEU A 257 -13.66 -16.12 8.98
CA LEU A 257 -13.92 -15.23 10.10
C LEU A 257 -12.80 -14.19 10.18
N ASP A 258 -13.13 -12.98 9.71
CA ASP A 258 -12.60 -11.68 10.13
C ASP A 258 -11.31 -11.83 10.93
N ARG A 259 -10.15 -11.79 10.25
CA ARG A 259 -8.83 -11.76 10.88
C ARG A 259 -8.78 -10.49 11.73
N ARG A 260 -9.33 -10.59 12.94
CA ARG A 260 -9.33 -9.53 13.94
C ARG A 260 -7.89 -9.15 14.16
N TYR A 261 -7.56 -7.96 13.70
CA TYR A 261 -6.26 -7.31 13.83
C TYR A 261 -5.83 -7.40 15.29
N THR A 262 -4.98 -8.40 15.57
CA THR A 262 -4.55 -8.67 16.94
C THR A 262 -3.35 -7.77 17.16
N THR A 263 -3.53 -6.70 17.94
CA THR A 263 -2.42 -5.91 18.46
C THR A 263 -1.37 -6.88 19.00
N VAL A 264 -0.12 -6.80 18.53
CA VAL A 264 0.94 -7.70 18.99
C VAL A 264 0.99 -7.59 20.52
N PRO A 265 0.77 -8.68 21.27
CA PRO A 265 0.76 -8.62 22.73
C PRO A 265 2.12 -8.11 23.23
N MET A 266 2.10 -7.25 24.24
CA MET A 266 3.32 -6.79 24.91
C MET A 266 4.04 -8.01 25.50
N ARG A 267 5.38 -8.07 25.39
CA ARG A 267 6.14 -9.14 26.04
C ARG A 267 6.34 -8.77 27.50
N THR A 268 6.37 -9.75 28.38
CA THR A 268 6.58 -9.56 29.83
C THR A 268 7.96 -8.97 30.18
N SER A 269 8.90 -8.95 29.22
CA SER A 269 10.19 -8.26 29.32
C SER A 269 10.10 -6.74 29.18
N ASP A 270 8.99 -6.22 28.66
CA ASP A 270 8.86 -4.86 28.15
C ASP A 270 8.32 -3.93 29.25
N LYS A 271 8.95 -3.91 30.44
CA LYS A 271 8.38 -3.27 31.65
C LYS A 271 8.21 -1.76 31.57
N ASP A 272 8.75 -1.09 30.54
CA ASP A 272 8.66 0.35 30.33
C ASP A 272 8.27 0.70 28.88
N GLU A 273 7.23 0.05 28.36
CA GLU A 273 6.65 0.36 27.05
C GLU A 273 5.33 1.11 27.13
N MET A 274 5.23 2.18 26.35
CA MET A 274 3.98 2.87 26.04
C MET A 274 3.56 2.50 24.61
N CYS A 275 2.33 2.05 24.46
CA CYS A 275 1.73 1.77 23.17
C CYS A 275 0.54 2.69 22.94
N PHE A 276 0.58 3.48 21.86
CA PHE A 276 -0.53 4.25 21.38
C PHE A 276 -1.03 3.63 20.08
N SER A 277 -2.32 3.30 20.01
CA SER A 277 -2.94 2.85 18.77
C SER A 277 -4.13 3.72 18.39
N TRP A 278 -4.27 3.91 17.08
CA TRP A 278 -5.34 4.64 16.42
C TRP A 278 -5.96 3.72 15.38
N LEU A 279 -7.25 3.46 15.53
CA LEU A 279 -8.04 2.73 14.56
C LEU A 279 -9.12 3.65 14.02
N SER A 280 -9.27 3.71 12.70
CA SER A 280 -10.34 4.43 12.03
C SER A 280 -10.94 3.61 10.90
N ARG A 281 -12.26 3.70 10.68
CA ARG A 281 -12.96 3.10 9.54
C ARG A 281 -13.68 4.16 8.71
N GLN A 282 -13.67 3.98 7.40
CA GLN A 282 -14.30 4.86 6.41
C GLN A 282 -13.95 6.34 6.60
N LEU A 283 -12.65 6.64 6.80
CA LEU A 283 -12.16 8.00 7.01
C LEU A 283 -12.08 8.72 5.67
N HIS A 284 -12.90 9.75 5.47
CA HIS A 284 -12.87 10.60 4.28
C HIS A 284 -12.48 12.02 4.67
N ILE A 285 -11.40 12.53 4.10
CA ILE A 285 -10.88 13.86 4.35
C ILE A 285 -10.88 14.63 3.02
N TYR A 286 -11.60 15.75 2.99
CA TYR A 286 -11.59 16.68 1.88
C TYR A 286 -10.54 17.77 2.12
N ASN A 287 -9.53 17.85 1.27
CA ASN A 287 -8.50 18.87 1.34
C ASN A 287 -8.82 20.09 0.46
N CYS A 288 -8.28 21.25 0.81
CA CYS A 288 -8.42 22.50 0.05
C CYS A 288 -7.88 22.42 -1.39
N ASP A 289 -6.99 21.46 -1.68
CA ASP A 289 -6.51 21.15 -3.03
C ASP A 289 -7.56 20.43 -3.92
N SER A 290 -8.84 20.43 -3.53
CA SER A 290 -9.95 19.69 -4.16
C SER A 290 -9.64 18.21 -4.31
N ARG A 291 -9.24 17.59 -3.20
CA ARG A 291 -8.91 16.17 -3.13
C ARG A 291 -9.64 15.51 -1.99
N VAL A 292 -10.16 14.33 -2.25
CA VAL A 292 -10.68 13.44 -1.21
C VAL A 292 -9.65 12.35 -0.96
N TYR A 293 -9.16 12.32 0.26
CA TYR A 293 -8.38 11.21 0.82
C TYR A 293 -9.37 10.30 1.55
N ALA A 294 -9.66 9.15 0.97
CA ALA A 294 -10.53 8.14 1.56
C ALA A 294 -9.69 6.95 2.03
N PHE A 295 -10.03 6.40 3.19
CA PHE A 295 -9.43 5.19 3.74
C PHE A 295 -10.56 4.26 4.17
N GLY A 296 -10.56 3.02 3.68
CA GLY A 296 -11.51 1.99 4.12
C GLY A 296 -11.29 1.64 5.59
N SER A 297 -10.05 1.35 5.96
CA SER A 297 -9.60 1.25 7.35
C SER A 297 -8.18 1.80 7.51
N ILE A 298 -7.88 2.28 8.71
CA ILE A 298 -6.54 2.64 9.15
C ILE A 298 -6.35 2.04 10.54
N ASP A 299 -5.30 1.26 10.73
CA ASP A 299 -4.82 0.81 12.03
C ASP A 299 -3.36 1.22 12.16
N ALA A 300 -3.09 2.13 13.09
CA ALA A 300 -1.76 2.65 13.34
C ALA A 300 -1.40 2.40 14.80
N GLN A 301 -0.20 1.87 15.04
CA GLN A 301 0.34 1.58 16.35
C GLN A 301 1.73 2.18 16.48
N VAL A 302 1.91 3.05 17.48
CA VAL A 302 3.18 3.58 17.93
C VAL A 302 3.53 2.86 19.23
N ARG A 303 4.66 2.15 19.26
CA ARG A 303 5.25 1.61 20.49
C ARG A 303 6.47 2.44 20.86
N ARG A 304 6.66 2.68 22.14
CA ARG A 304 7.77 3.45 22.70
C ARG A 304 8.33 2.70 23.90
N SER A 305 9.64 2.47 23.90
CA SER A 305 10.39 2.11 25.10
C SER A 305 10.92 3.38 25.77
N TRP A 306 10.66 3.55 27.07
CA TRP A 306 11.17 4.70 27.83
C TRP A 306 12.66 4.58 28.13
N SER A 307 13.16 3.35 28.34
CA SER A 307 14.55 3.10 28.72
C SER A 307 15.53 3.26 27.57
N GLU A 308 15.13 2.89 26.34
CA GLU A 308 16.03 2.90 25.18
C GLU A 308 15.94 4.16 24.31
N ASP A 309 14.98 5.06 24.57
CA ASP A 309 14.61 6.18 23.67
C ASP A 309 14.39 5.72 22.21
N ARG A 310 13.85 4.51 22.07
CA ARG A 310 13.52 3.88 20.79
C ARG A 310 12.02 3.60 20.73
N GLY A 311 11.44 3.86 19.57
CA GLY A 311 10.08 3.46 19.26
C GLY A 311 10.01 2.69 17.96
N SER A 312 8.90 1.99 17.75
CA SER A 312 8.53 1.41 16.47
C SER A 312 7.17 1.95 16.06
N PHE A 313 6.98 2.20 14.77
CA PHE A 313 5.69 2.59 14.22
C PHE A 313 5.24 1.56 13.20
N VAL A 314 4.01 1.08 13.33
CA VAL A 314 3.37 0.20 12.35
C VAL A 314 2.06 0.85 11.96
N MET A 315 1.77 0.90 10.66
CA MET A 315 0.50 1.40 10.15
C MET A 315 0.07 0.51 9.00
N ASN A 316 -1.13 -0.05 9.13
CA ASN A 316 -1.80 -0.77 8.08
C ASN A 316 -3.01 0.06 7.64
N ALA A 317 -3.13 0.32 6.35
CA ALA A 317 -4.28 1.01 5.78
C ALA A 317 -4.83 0.21 4.61
N GLU A 318 -6.15 0.10 4.54
CA GLU A 318 -6.85 -0.64 3.48
C GLU A 318 -7.74 0.31 2.68
N GLU A 319 -7.87 0.00 1.39
CA GLU A 319 -8.64 0.77 0.41
C GLU A 319 -8.36 2.28 0.44
N LEU A 320 -7.08 2.64 0.46
CA LEU A 320 -6.67 4.04 0.43
C LEU A 320 -6.90 4.60 -0.97
N ARG A 321 -7.70 5.67 -1.07
CA ARG A 321 -8.03 6.33 -2.35
C ARG A 321 -7.73 7.81 -2.26
N TRP A 322 -6.96 8.31 -3.21
CA TRP A 322 -6.74 9.73 -3.42
C TRP A 322 -7.41 10.10 -4.72
N VAL A 323 -8.55 10.77 -4.61
CA VAL A 323 -9.40 11.10 -5.76
C VAL A 323 -9.43 12.61 -5.91
N HIS A 324 -9.10 13.07 -7.11
CA HIS A 324 -9.32 14.46 -7.49
C HIS A 324 -10.82 14.74 -7.61
N VAL A 325 -11.28 15.79 -6.92
CA VAL A 325 -12.66 16.25 -7.04
C VAL A 325 -12.71 17.33 -8.12
N PRO A 326 -13.48 17.12 -9.20
CA PRO A 326 -13.76 18.15 -10.19
C PRO A 326 -14.19 19.47 -9.56
N TYR A 327 -13.65 20.59 -10.03
CA TYR A 327 -14.32 21.88 -9.77
C TYR A 327 -15.60 21.99 -10.62
N PRO A 328 -16.64 22.71 -10.16
CA PRO A 328 -17.88 22.88 -10.92
C PRO A 328 -17.68 23.45 -12.34
N PHE A 329 -16.69 24.32 -12.54
CA PHE A 329 -16.38 24.89 -13.85
C PHE A 329 -15.72 23.88 -14.80
N GLU A 330 -15.10 22.82 -14.28
CA GLU A 330 -14.52 21.74 -15.08
C GLU A 330 -15.61 20.78 -15.59
N MET A 331 -16.82 20.82 -14.99
CA MET A 331 -17.97 20.03 -15.41
C MET A 331 -18.82 20.67 -16.53
N VAL A 332 -18.38 21.78 -17.14
CA VAL A 332 -19.19 22.52 -18.13
C VAL A 332 -19.40 21.73 -19.42
N SER A 333 -20.63 21.79 -19.93
CA SER A 333 -21.14 21.07 -21.10
C SER A 333 -20.32 21.25 -22.38
N PRO A 334 -20.35 20.27 -23.29
CA PRO A 334 -19.53 20.26 -24.50
C PRO A 334 -19.73 21.45 -25.44
N ARG A 335 -18.64 22.16 -25.79
CA ARG A 335 -18.51 23.06 -26.97
C ARG A 335 -18.18 22.27 -28.25
N SER A 336 -18.56 22.78 -29.43
CA SER A 336 -18.39 22.12 -30.75
C SER A 336 -16.94 21.69 -31.07
N GLY A 337 -16.78 20.62 -31.85
CA GLY A 337 -15.54 19.81 -31.94
C GLY A 337 -14.24 20.54 -32.26
N LEU A 338 -14.22 21.50 -33.19
CA LEU A 338 -12.99 22.26 -33.48
C LEU A 338 -12.58 23.16 -32.32
N THR A 339 -13.54 23.85 -31.68
CA THR A 339 -13.24 24.72 -30.53
C THR A 339 -12.69 23.91 -29.35
N GLN A 340 -13.14 22.66 -29.20
CA GLN A 340 -12.63 21.75 -28.20
C GLN A 340 -11.20 21.30 -28.49
N LEU A 341 -10.90 20.92 -29.75
CA LEU A 341 -9.54 20.55 -30.14
C LEU A 341 -8.56 21.69 -29.85
N PHE A 342 -8.87 22.91 -30.31
CA PHE A 342 -8.03 24.07 -30.04
C PHE A 342 -7.90 24.36 -28.55
N SER A 343 -9.00 24.34 -27.79
CA SER A 343 -8.96 24.53 -26.34
C SER A 343 -8.07 23.48 -25.66
N SER A 344 -8.19 22.20 -26.02
CA SER A 344 -7.35 21.14 -25.45
C SER A 344 -5.86 21.32 -25.78
N LEU A 345 -5.55 21.78 -27.00
CA LEU A 345 -4.17 22.07 -27.42
C LEU A 345 -3.57 23.25 -26.65
N PHE A 346 -4.37 24.28 -26.36
CA PHE A 346 -3.93 25.43 -25.56
C PHE A 346 -3.83 25.11 -24.06
N HIS A 347 -4.69 24.24 -23.52
CA HIS A 347 -4.62 23.82 -22.12
C HIS A 347 -3.51 22.80 -21.85
N PHE A 348 -3.14 21.99 -22.83
CA PHE A 348 -2.16 20.92 -22.65
C PHE A 348 -0.83 21.38 -22.04
N PRO A 349 -0.16 22.46 -22.51
CA PRO A 349 1.08 22.92 -21.89
C PRO A 349 0.89 23.39 -20.44
N LEU A 350 -0.26 24.02 -20.13
CA LEU A 350 -0.58 24.47 -18.77
C LEU A 350 -0.81 23.28 -17.84
N ASP A 351 -1.56 22.28 -18.31
CA ASP A 351 -1.79 21.05 -17.56
C ASP A 351 -0.48 20.27 -17.36
N LEU A 352 0.36 20.17 -18.40
CA LEU A 352 1.67 19.55 -18.29
C LEU A 352 2.56 20.25 -17.26
N MET A 353 2.59 21.59 -17.27
CA MET A 353 3.30 22.37 -16.26
C MET A 353 2.73 22.13 -14.85
N ARG A 354 1.41 22.00 -14.72
CA ARG A 354 0.76 21.67 -13.45
C ARG A 354 1.12 20.27 -12.96
N ILE A 355 1.17 19.27 -13.85
CA ILE A 355 1.63 17.91 -13.54
C ILE A 355 3.09 17.94 -13.05
N ILE A 356 3.96 18.68 -13.73
CA ILE A 356 5.38 18.77 -13.38
C ILE A 356 5.55 19.44 -12.01
N HIS A 357 4.82 20.53 -11.74
CA HIS A 357 4.93 21.25 -10.48
C HIS A 357 4.19 20.60 -9.32
N SER A 358 3.13 19.85 -9.59
CA SER A 358 2.25 19.28 -8.59
C SER A 358 1.75 17.92 -9.06
N PRO A 359 2.64 16.92 -9.17
CA PRO A 359 2.29 15.60 -9.70
C PRO A 359 1.18 14.98 -8.87
N SER A 360 1.18 15.26 -7.55
CA SER A 360 0.12 14.82 -6.66
C SER A 360 -1.24 15.21 -7.19
N THR A 361 -1.46 16.43 -7.72
CA THR A 361 -2.78 16.92 -8.17
C THR A 361 -3.34 16.19 -9.40
N SER A 362 -2.47 15.62 -10.22
CA SER A 362 -2.83 15.07 -11.53
C SER A 362 -2.87 13.55 -11.58
N VAL A 363 -2.73 12.89 -10.43
CA VAL A 363 -2.75 11.43 -10.28
C VAL A 363 -3.88 11.04 -9.33
N ASN A 364 -4.75 10.11 -9.74
CA ASN A 364 -5.55 9.36 -8.78
C ASN A 364 -4.75 8.15 -8.32
N LEU A 365 -4.76 7.91 -7.02
CA LEU A 365 -4.02 6.82 -6.40
C LEU A 365 -5.00 5.93 -5.66
N LEU A 366 -5.04 4.65 -6.01
CA LEU A 366 -5.75 3.61 -5.29
C LEU A 366 -4.70 2.65 -4.74
N ILE A 367 -4.65 2.48 -3.43
CA ILE A 367 -3.81 1.49 -2.77
C ILE A 367 -4.74 0.53 -2.04
N THR A 368 -4.82 -0.71 -2.49
CA THR A 368 -5.74 -1.69 -1.88
C THR A 368 -5.30 -2.06 -0.47
N ARG A 369 -3.99 -2.20 -0.26
CA ARG A 369 -3.37 -2.42 1.05
C ARG A 369 -2.03 -1.72 1.16
N LEU A 370 -1.85 -0.97 2.24
CA LEU A 370 -0.63 -0.25 2.59
C LEU A 370 -0.14 -0.72 3.98
N ASP A 371 1.03 -1.35 4.04
CA ASP A 371 1.67 -1.74 5.30
C ASP A 371 2.96 -0.92 5.46
N VAL A 372 3.00 0.00 6.43
CA VAL A 372 4.16 0.84 6.74
C VAL A 372 4.74 0.43 8.08
N ARG A 373 6.04 0.16 8.11
CA ARG A 373 6.77 -0.18 9.34
C ARG A 373 8.03 0.65 9.47
N PHE A 374 8.24 1.21 10.66
CA PHE A 374 9.48 1.85 11.08
C PHE A 374 10.07 1.06 12.23
N ASP A 375 11.27 0.54 12.04
CA ASP A 375 11.96 -0.25 13.08
C ASP A 375 12.58 0.64 14.16
N ALA A 376 13.19 1.77 13.77
CA ALA A 376 13.71 2.76 14.69
C ALA A 376 13.07 4.13 14.45
N PHE A 377 11.98 4.39 15.16
CA PHE A 377 11.23 5.64 15.16
C PHE A 377 11.72 6.55 16.29
N ARG A 378 12.29 7.72 15.94
CA ARG A 378 12.69 8.74 16.92
C ARG A 378 11.54 9.71 17.20
N ILE A 379 11.29 9.96 18.47
CA ILE A 379 10.22 10.89 18.91
C ILE A 379 10.57 12.35 18.58
N ARG A 380 11.86 12.71 18.51
CA ARG A 380 12.25 14.04 18.02
C ARG A 380 11.84 14.27 16.56
N ASP A 381 11.74 13.19 15.77
CA ASP A 381 11.22 13.27 14.40
C ASP A 381 9.67 13.31 14.36
N ALA A 382 9.03 13.11 15.52
CA ALA A 382 7.62 13.38 15.75
C ALA A 382 7.34 14.88 15.97
N GLU A 383 8.23 15.77 15.52
CA GLU A 383 7.93 17.20 15.34
C GLU A 383 6.63 17.38 14.56
N MET A 384 6.30 16.46 13.65
CA MET A 384 5.02 16.46 12.96
C MET A 384 3.82 16.12 13.86
N LEU A 385 4.00 15.25 14.86
CA LEU A 385 2.98 14.97 15.87
C LEU A 385 2.80 16.19 16.78
N ARG A 386 3.90 16.85 17.15
CA ARG A 386 3.86 18.12 17.88
C ARG A 386 3.12 19.20 17.10
N GLN A 387 3.46 19.39 15.83
CA GLN A 387 2.76 20.31 14.91
C GLN A 387 1.29 19.91 14.75
N GLY A 388 1.02 18.61 14.64
CA GLY A 388 -0.32 18.03 14.59
C GLY A 388 -1.17 18.43 15.79
N LEU A 389 -0.63 18.25 17.00
CA LEU A 389 -1.29 18.63 18.26
C LEU A 389 -1.48 20.15 18.38
N LEU A 390 -0.49 20.95 17.96
CA LEU A 390 -0.60 22.42 17.98
C LEU A 390 -1.71 22.91 17.05
N LEU A 391 -1.80 22.36 15.85
CA LEU A 391 -2.83 22.73 14.88
C LEU A 391 -4.21 22.17 15.25
N LEU A 392 -4.30 20.96 15.82
CA LEU A 392 -5.54 20.45 16.42
C LEU A 392 -6.05 21.41 17.50
N ARG A 393 -5.16 21.89 18.37
CA ARG A 393 -5.47 22.88 19.40
C ARG A 393 -5.96 24.20 18.79
N GLU A 394 -5.32 24.68 17.72
CA GLU A 394 -5.74 25.90 17.02
C GLU A 394 -7.10 25.75 16.34
N LYS A 395 -7.31 24.68 15.56
CA LYS A 395 -8.59 24.39 14.90
C LYS A 395 -9.73 24.27 15.90
N ALA A 396 -9.46 23.64 17.02
CA ALA A 396 -10.45 23.52 18.05
C ALA A 396 -10.82 24.83 18.74
N LYS A 397 -9.81 25.67 19.00
CA LYS A 397 -10.04 27.02 19.50
C LYS A 397 -10.87 27.83 18.51
N ALA A 398 -10.63 27.67 17.20
CA ALA A 398 -11.43 28.29 16.15
C ALA A 398 -12.89 27.79 16.13
N ASN A 399 -13.10 26.51 16.46
CA ASN A 399 -14.43 25.89 16.52
C ASN A 399 -15.12 25.99 17.90
N ASN A 400 -14.59 26.77 18.85
CA ASN A 400 -15.10 26.88 20.23
C ASN A 400 -15.25 25.51 20.95
N ILE A 401 -14.40 24.53 20.62
CA ILE A 401 -14.35 23.25 21.33
C ILE A 401 -13.43 23.43 22.54
N HIS A 402 -13.98 23.34 23.75
CA HIS A 402 -13.22 23.46 25.00
C HIS A 402 -12.41 22.17 25.27
N TRP A 403 -11.17 22.11 24.80
CA TRP A 403 -10.29 20.94 25.01
C TRP A 403 -9.84 20.72 26.45
N ASN A 404 -9.96 21.73 27.31
CA ASN A 404 -9.65 21.54 28.72
C ASN A 404 -10.47 20.39 29.31
N ASP A 405 -11.74 20.24 28.93
CA ASP A 405 -12.57 19.14 29.43
C ASP A 405 -12.11 17.81 28.83
N PHE A 406 -11.86 17.74 27.52
CA PHE A 406 -11.50 16.46 26.88
C PHE A 406 -10.12 15.92 27.28
N PHE A 407 -9.10 16.78 27.39
CA PHE A 407 -7.77 16.36 27.80
C PHE A 407 -7.70 16.15 29.31
N ILE A 408 -8.28 17.03 30.14
CA ILE A 408 -8.24 16.88 31.60
C ILE A 408 -9.13 15.71 32.02
N ASP A 409 -10.28 15.46 31.41
CA ASP A 409 -11.09 14.26 31.73
C ASP A 409 -10.40 12.98 31.26
N ALA A 410 -9.74 12.97 30.10
CA ALA A 410 -8.98 11.80 29.66
C ALA A 410 -7.74 11.53 30.54
N LEU A 411 -7.02 12.56 30.97
CA LEU A 411 -5.88 12.45 31.87
C LEU A 411 -6.32 12.17 33.31
N ALA A 412 -7.42 12.77 33.78
CA ALA A 412 -8.00 12.53 35.10
C ALA A 412 -8.59 11.13 35.19
N TYR A 413 -9.29 10.66 34.16
CA TYR A 413 -9.78 9.27 34.07
C TYR A 413 -8.61 8.27 34.04
N ALA A 414 -7.52 8.59 33.34
CA ALA A 414 -6.32 7.75 33.30
C ALA A 414 -5.44 7.82 34.58
N LEU A 415 -5.71 8.77 35.49
CA LEU A 415 -4.98 8.94 36.76
C LEU A 415 -5.80 8.59 38.00
N THR A 416 -7.12 8.41 37.86
CA THR A 416 -8.04 8.05 38.96
C THR A 416 -8.43 6.56 38.97
N HIS A 417 -7.98 5.82 37.96
CA HIS A 417 -7.88 4.36 37.93
C HIS A 417 -6.43 3.95 37.71
#